data_AF-A0A6J2YFC3-F1
#
_entry.id   AF-A0A6J2YFC3-F1
#
_cell.length_a   1.000
_cell.length_b   1.000
_cell.length_c   1.000
_cell.angle_alpha   90.00
_cell.angle_beta   90.00
_cell.angle_gamma   90.00
#
_symmetry.space_group_name_H-M   'P 1'
#
loop_
_entity.id
_entity.type
_entity.pdbx_description
1 polymer ?
#
loop_
_entity_poly.entity_id
_entity_poly.type
_entity_poly.pdbx_seq_one_letter_code
_entity_poly.pdbx_strand_id
1 'polypeptide(L)'
;MAIFFNILLCYRYLATGESYRSLAFSFRICHSWISIIVRQVLSAIRNKMTDIVMPAPTENQHKRNALEFYKRWNFPNCCMAIDGKHVRVVCPPNTGSLHFNYKEYYSVVLLALVDADCKFVAIDVGAYGGEGDAGVYSKSNFGKKIAAGSFNLPPPAVLPNTTTLQPHVILGDSAFTLTENMMKPYPQTLSASDTTIAAYNYRHCRARRTTENAFGILSQYFRIYFTPIGVKNADTIDDIIFATCLLHNMLRDSKIPYPEENTHSNPPIPAETFSPLAPSQNRRPSFAARHVREVFKDYFNKDAGRVGWQNNIINRTRYHDDELSSN
;
A
#
# COMPACT_ATOMS: atom_id res chain seq x y z
N MET A 1 24.57 27.35 2.77
CA MET A 1 23.26 28.02 2.66
C MET A 1 22.43 27.51 1.49
N ALA A 2 22.98 27.38 0.26
CA ALA A 2 22.24 26.94 -0.93
C ALA A 2 21.62 25.52 -0.85
N ILE A 3 22.30 24.55 -0.22
CA ILE A 3 21.80 23.17 -0.10
C ILE A 3 20.53 23.12 0.77
N PHE A 4 20.55 23.76 1.94
CA PHE A 4 19.38 23.84 2.83
C PHE A 4 18.20 24.51 2.16
N PHE A 5 18.44 25.57 1.40
CA PHE A 5 17.40 26.25 0.62
C PHE A 5 16.76 25.30 -0.41
N ASN A 6 17.56 24.56 -1.17
CA ASN A 6 17.08 23.62 -2.17
C ASN A 6 16.22 22.51 -1.55
N ILE A 7 16.67 21.95 -0.43
CA ILE A 7 15.94 20.90 0.31
C ILE A 7 14.61 21.45 0.83
N LEU A 8 14.64 22.62 1.49
CA LEU A 8 13.44 23.27 2.02
C LEU A 8 12.39 23.53 0.93
N LEU A 9 12.84 24.03 -0.23
CA LEU A 9 11.96 24.28 -1.37
C LEU A 9 11.29 23.00 -1.87
N CYS A 10 12.07 21.93 -2.04
CA CYS A 10 11.55 20.64 -2.47
C CYS A 10 10.57 20.06 -1.45
N TYR A 11 10.88 20.10 -0.15
CA TYR A 11 9.97 19.64 0.90
C TYR A 11 8.69 20.45 0.96
N ARG A 12 8.76 21.77 0.79
CA ARG A 12 7.56 22.60 0.69
C ARG A 12 6.70 22.20 -0.51
N TYR A 13 7.32 21.97 -1.67
CA TYR A 13 6.60 21.48 -2.85
C TYR A 13 5.86 20.16 -2.58
N LEU A 14 6.54 19.18 -2.00
CA LEU A 14 5.95 17.86 -1.67
C LEU A 14 4.84 17.98 -0.60
N ALA A 15 5.06 18.80 0.42
CA ALA A 15 4.14 18.96 1.55
C ALA A 15 2.88 19.76 1.19
N THR A 16 2.97 20.76 0.31
CA THR A 16 1.83 21.63 -0.01
C THR A 16 1.13 21.28 -1.32
N GLY A 17 1.83 20.65 -2.28
CA GLY A 17 1.30 20.40 -3.62
C GLY A 17 1.15 21.67 -4.48
N GLU A 18 1.74 22.79 -4.06
CA GLU A 18 1.68 24.04 -4.82
C GLU A 18 2.34 23.92 -6.20
N SER A 19 1.83 24.68 -7.18
CA SER A 19 2.47 24.76 -8.50
C SER A 19 3.84 25.45 -8.41
N TYR A 20 4.75 25.12 -9.33
CA TYR A 20 6.05 25.82 -9.45
C TYR A 20 5.90 27.34 -9.64
N ARG A 21 4.78 27.81 -10.22
CA ARG A 21 4.49 29.25 -10.35
C ARG A 21 4.16 29.89 -9.02
N SER A 22 3.38 29.22 -8.17
CA SER A 22 3.09 29.70 -6.80
C SER A 22 4.36 29.75 -5.96
N LEU A 23 5.16 28.68 -6.02
CA LEU A 23 6.44 28.61 -5.31
C LEU A 23 7.44 29.65 -5.83
N ALA A 24 7.47 29.92 -7.14
CA ALA A 24 8.32 30.96 -7.72
C ALA A 24 8.04 32.34 -7.12
N PHE A 25 6.76 32.68 -6.91
CA PHE A 25 6.37 33.93 -6.25
C PHE A 25 6.81 33.95 -4.78
N SER A 26 6.62 32.85 -4.05
CA SER A 26 6.95 32.75 -2.62
C SER A 26 8.46 32.77 -2.35
N PHE A 27 9.23 32.03 -3.14
CA PHE A 27 10.69 31.89 -2.99
C PHE A 27 11.50 32.91 -3.81
N ARG A 28 10.82 33.75 -4.62
CA ARG A 28 11.43 34.80 -5.46
C ARG A 28 12.50 34.27 -6.43
N ILE A 29 12.27 33.08 -6.99
CA ILE A 29 13.13 32.47 -8.01
C ILE A 29 12.30 32.00 -9.20
N CYS A 30 12.90 31.83 -10.37
CA CYS A 30 12.15 31.42 -11.55
C CYS A 30 11.71 29.94 -11.46
N HIS A 31 10.51 29.66 -11.99
CA HIS A 31 9.90 28.32 -11.96
C HIS A 31 10.75 27.25 -12.69
N SER A 32 11.55 27.66 -13.69
CA SER A 32 12.49 26.77 -14.38
C SER A 32 13.62 26.30 -13.44
N TRP A 33 14.12 27.19 -12.58
CA TRP A 33 15.12 26.83 -11.58
C TRP A 33 14.54 25.91 -10.51
N ILE A 34 13.29 26.15 -10.09
CA ILE A 34 12.56 25.26 -9.18
C ILE A 34 12.49 23.83 -9.75
N SER A 35 12.17 23.69 -11.03
CA SER A 35 12.14 22.38 -11.69
C SER A 35 13.50 21.67 -11.67
N ILE A 36 14.62 22.41 -11.76
CA ILE A 36 15.96 21.86 -11.64
C ILE A 36 16.24 21.44 -10.18
N ILE A 37 15.95 22.30 -9.21
CA ILE A 37 16.13 22.03 -7.78
C ILE A 37 15.37 20.76 -7.39
N VAL A 38 14.08 20.68 -7.71
CA VAL A 38 13.22 19.57 -7.31
C VAL A 38 13.79 18.26 -7.83
N ARG A 39 14.16 18.17 -9.11
CA ARG A 39 14.78 16.96 -9.67
C ARG A 39 16.09 16.57 -8.99
N GLN A 40 16.97 17.54 -8.73
CA GLN A 40 18.25 17.26 -8.06
C GLN A 40 18.04 16.75 -6.63
N VAL A 41 17.12 17.36 -5.87
CA VAL A 41 16.84 16.97 -4.50
C VAL A 41 16.16 15.61 -4.44
N LEU A 42 15.18 15.34 -5.31
CA LEU A 42 14.52 14.03 -5.37
C LEU A 42 15.49 12.90 -5.72
N SER A 43 16.35 13.12 -6.72
CA SER A 43 17.40 12.17 -7.09
C SER A 43 18.38 11.92 -5.94
N ALA A 44 18.77 12.98 -5.22
CA ALA A 44 19.63 12.85 -4.04
C ALA A 44 18.96 12.06 -2.91
N ILE A 45 17.68 12.32 -2.63
CA ILE A 45 16.88 11.56 -1.64
C ILE A 45 16.86 10.08 -2.02
N ARG A 46 16.49 9.77 -3.26
CA ARG A 46 16.43 8.39 -3.76
C ARG A 46 17.78 7.67 -3.61
N ASN A 47 18.86 8.30 -4.09
CA ASN A 47 20.18 7.68 -4.10
C ASN A 47 20.82 7.53 -2.71
N LYS A 48 20.47 8.41 -1.75
CA LYS A 48 21.09 8.41 -0.42
C LYS A 48 20.25 7.75 0.67
N MET A 49 18.92 7.76 0.54
CA MET A 49 18.03 7.27 1.59
C MET A 49 17.54 5.85 1.38
N THR A 50 17.51 5.32 0.14
CA THR A 50 16.93 4.00 -0.15
C THR A 50 17.51 2.91 0.76
N ASP A 51 18.84 2.75 0.80
CA ASP A 51 19.48 1.72 1.61
C ASP A 51 19.36 1.95 3.13
N ILE A 52 19.00 3.17 3.55
CA ILE A 52 18.87 3.54 4.97
C ILE A 52 17.46 3.24 5.47
N VAL A 53 16.43 3.70 4.75
CA VAL A 53 15.04 3.69 5.23
C VAL A 53 14.16 2.65 4.54
N MET A 54 14.62 2.06 3.43
CA MET A 54 13.95 0.97 2.72
C MET A 54 14.98 -0.04 2.16
N PRO A 55 15.82 -0.64 3.03
CA PRO A 55 16.82 -1.60 2.60
C PRO A 55 16.17 -2.85 2.00
N ALA A 56 16.96 -3.62 1.25
CA ALA A 56 16.50 -4.90 0.70
C ALA A 56 15.97 -5.83 1.83
N PRO A 57 14.76 -6.40 1.66
CA PRO A 57 14.13 -7.16 2.73
C PRO A 57 14.87 -8.48 3.01
N THR A 58 15.13 -8.74 4.29
CA THR A 58 15.79 -9.93 4.79
C THR A 58 14.80 -10.88 5.47
N GLU A 59 15.16 -12.16 5.56
CA GLU A 59 14.34 -13.16 6.27
C GLU A 59 14.06 -12.75 7.73
N ASN A 60 15.07 -12.19 8.41
CA ASN A 60 14.94 -11.73 9.80
C ASN A 60 13.98 -10.53 9.92
N GLN A 61 13.93 -9.64 8.93
CA GLN A 61 12.94 -8.56 8.89
C GLN A 61 11.53 -9.14 8.70
N HIS A 62 11.36 -10.10 7.80
CA HIS A 62 10.06 -10.73 7.56
C HIS A 62 9.54 -11.50 8.79
N LYS A 63 10.41 -12.22 9.52
CA LYS A 63 10.05 -12.86 10.80
C LYS A 63 9.59 -11.84 11.84
N ARG A 64 10.29 -10.71 11.96
CA ARG A 64 9.88 -9.61 12.85
C ARG A 64 8.53 -9.04 12.45
N ASN A 65 8.31 -8.79 11.16
CA ASN A 65 7.04 -8.29 10.68
C ASN A 65 5.90 -9.28 10.95
N ALA A 66 6.13 -10.59 10.74
CA ALA A 66 5.16 -11.64 11.03
C ALA A 66 4.72 -11.65 12.51
N LEU A 67 5.68 -11.46 13.41
CA LEU A 67 5.39 -11.33 14.83
C LEU A 67 4.55 -10.07 15.14
N GLU A 68 4.88 -8.93 14.54
CA GLU A 68 4.13 -7.68 14.74
C GLU A 68 2.72 -7.73 14.14
N PHE A 69 2.54 -8.36 12.98
CA PHE A 69 1.22 -8.63 12.42
C PHE A 69 0.36 -9.51 13.33
N TYR A 70 0.96 -10.52 13.96
CA TYR A 70 0.25 -11.33 14.94
C TYR A 70 -0.12 -10.54 16.20
N LYS A 71 0.79 -9.73 16.75
CA LYS A 71 0.51 -8.95 17.97
C LYS A 71 -0.56 -7.88 17.75
N ARG A 72 -0.47 -7.12 16.67
CA ARG A 72 -1.31 -5.92 16.44
C ARG A 72 -2.59 -6.22 15.67
N TRP A 73 -2.46 -7.06 14.64
CA TRP A 73 -3.53 -7.33 13.69
C TRP A 73 -4.09 -8.76 13.82
N ASN A 74 -3.48 -9.56 14.70
CA ASN A 74 -3.88 -10.93 15.01
C ASN A 74 -3.88 -11.86 13.79
N PHE A 75 -2.99 -11.60 12.82
CA PHE A 75 -2.78 -12.48 11.68
C PHE A 75 -1.40 -13.14 11.80
N PRO A 76 -1.30 -14.44 12.18
CA PRO A 76 -0.02 -15.13 12.31
C PRO A 76 0.62 -15.40 10.95
N ASN A 77 1.94 -15.52 10.93
CA ASN A 77 2.76 -15.79 9.73
C ASN A 77 2.57 -14.77 8.58
N CYS A 78 1.90 -13.64 8.80
CA CYS A 78 1.72 -12.58 7.81
C CYS A 78 2.92 -11.64 7.82
N CYS A 79 3.77 -11.66 6.79
CA CYS A 79 4.93 -10.79 6.75
C CYS A 79 4.58 -9.35 6.36
N MET A 80 3.66 -9.18 5.41
CA MET A 80 3.35 -7.89 4.78
C MET A 80 1.93 -7.91 4.21
N ALA A 81 1.39 -6.74 3.90
CA ALA A 81 0.23 -6.58 3.04
C ALA A 81 0.63 -5.86 1.73
N ILE A 82 -0.05 -6.16 0.63
CA ILE A 82 0.18 -5.58 -0.69
C ILE A 82 -1.08 -4.87 -1.20
N ASP A 83 -0.89 -3.73 -1.83
CA ASP A 83 -1.96 -2.95 -2.44
C ASP A 83 -1.34 -1.97 -3.47
N GLY A 84 -2.11 -1.66 -4.51
CA GLY A 84 -1.73 -0.76 -5.58
C GLY A 84 -2.63 0.48 -5.60
N LYS A 85 -2.04 1.65 -5.83
CA LYS A 85 -2.78 2.91 -5.96
C LYS A 85 -2.43 3.65 -7.25
N HIS A 86 -3.46 4.28 -7.84
CA HIS A 86 -3.29 5.28 -8.88
C HIS A 86 -2.94 6.63 -8.28
N VAL A 87 -1.74 7.13 -8.58
CA VAL A 87 -1.32 8.52 -8.35
C VAL A 87 -1.79 9.37 -9.53
N ARG A 88 -2.60 10.39 -9.26
CA ARG A 88 -3.12 11.29 -10.30
C ARG A 88 -2.01 12.16 -10.88
N VAL A 89 -1.93 12.22 -12.20
CA VAL A 89 -0.99 13.07 -12.94
C VAL A 89 -1.73 13.86 -14.00
N VAL A 90 -1.19 15.02 -14.39
CA VAL A 90 -1.60 15.67 -15.63
C VAL A 90 -1.01 14.87 -16.79
N CYS A 91 -1.78 14.66 -17.86
CA CYS A 91 -1.37 13.90 -19.05
C CYS A 91 0.08 14.25 -19.46
N PRO A 92 1.03 13.29 -19.36
CA PRO A 92 2.37 13.53 -19.84
C PRO A 92 2.34 13.76 -21.37
N PRO A 93 3.21 14.63 -21.92
CA PRO A 93 3.24 14.87 -23.36
C PRO A 93 3.50 13.57 -24.13
N ASN A 94 2.80 13.36 -25.25
CA ASN A 94 3.01 12.24 -26.19
C ASN A 94 2.70 10.83 -25.66
N THR A 95 1.92 10.67 -24.58
CA THR A 95 1.60 9.34 -24.04
C THR A 95 0.26 8.74 -24.50
N GLY A 96 -0.52 9.48 -25.30
CA GLY A 96 -1.84 9.01 -25.75
C GLY A 96 -2.75 8.63 -24.57
N SER A 97 -3.30 7.41 -24.60
CA SER A 97 -4.14 6.84 -23.54
C SER A 97 -3.39 5.94 -22.55
N LEU A 98 -2.07 5.78 -22.65
CA LEU A 98 -1.30 4.82 -21.82
C LEU A 98 -1.50 5.05 -20.32
N HIS A 99 -1.47 6.31 -19.88
CA HIS A 99 -1.70 6.67 -18.48
C HIS A 99 -3.18 6.82 -18.12
N PHE A 100 -4.09 6.77 -19.10
CA PHE A 100 -5.52 6.94 -18.88
C PHE A 100 -6.09 5.65 -18.26
N ASN A 101 -6.56 5.75 -17.03
CA ASN A 101 -7.08 4.60 -16.29
C ASN A 101 -8.58 4.41 -16.53
N TYR A 102 -9.10 3.31 -15.99
CA TYR A 102 -10.53 2.95 -16.06
C TYR A 102 -11.47 3.94 -15.35
N LYS A 103 -10.92 4.86 -14.54
CA LYS A 103 -11.64 5.95 -13.87
C LYS A 103 -11.57 7.27 -14.63
N GLU A 104 -11.17 7.21 -15.90
CA GLU A 104 -11.16 8.34 -16.83
C GLU A 104 -10.19 9.47 -16.45
N TYR A 105 -9.08 9.14 -15.78
CA TYR A 105 -8.00 10.10 -15.52
C TYR A 105 -6.59 9.53 -15.75
N TYR A 106 -5.63 10.43 -15.94
CA TYR A 106 -4.23 10.06 -16.12
C TYR A 106 -3.55 9.73 -14.80
N SER A 107 -2.88 8.58 -14.73
CA SER A 107 -2.22 8.12 -13.51
C SER A 107 -0.94 7.33 -13.74
N VAL A 108 -0.12 7.35 -12.69
CA VAL A 108 1.01 6.44 -12.49
C VAL A 108 0.64 5.50 -11.36
N VAL A 109 0.95 4.22 -11.51
CA VAL A 109 0.71 3.23 -10.47
C VAL A 109 1.86 3.20 -9.47
N LEU A 110 1.51 3.24 -8.18
CA LEU A 110 2.37 2.90 -7.06
C LEU A 110 1.89 1.57 -6.48
N LEU A 111 2.69 0.51 -6.59
CA LEU A 111 2.45 -0.77 -5.95
C LEU A 111 3.38 -0.91 -4.73
N ALA A 112 2.83 -1.24 -3.57
CA ALA A 112 3.61 -1.25 -2.33
C ALA A 112 3.35 -2.48 -1.45
N LEU A 113 4.43 -3.00 -0.86
CA LEU A 113 4.41 -3.93 0.26
C LEU A 113 4.58 -3.14 1.56
N VAL A 114 3.69 -3.38 2.52
CA VAL A 114 3.60 -2.62 3.77
C VAL A 114 3.66 -3.54 4.97
N ASP A 115 4.40 -3.15 6.00
CA ASP A 115 4.50 -3.91 7.26
C ASP A 115 3.34 -3.61 8.24
N ALA A 116 3.41 -4.19 9.44
CA ALA A 116 2.40 -4.00 10.48
C ALA A 116 2.34 -2.56 11.04
N ASP A 117 3.39 -1.77 10.85
CA ASP A 117 3.57 -0.39 11.35
C ASP A 117 3.28 0.67 10.29
N CYS A 118 2.69 0.25 9.16
CA CYS A 118 2.39 1.08 8.00
C CYS A 118 3.66 1.65 7.33
N LYS A 119 4.81 0.98 7.42
CA LYS A 119 6.02 1.32 6.66
C LYS A 119 6.08 0.56 5.35
N PHE A 120 6.60 1.20 4.31
CA PHE A 120 6.85 0.58 3.03
C PHE A 120 8.08 -0.32 3.12
N VAL A 121 7.90 -1.62 2.88
CA VAL A 121 9.00 -2.61 2.84
C VAL A 121 9.63 -2.65 1.45
N ALA A 122 8.81 -2.55 0.41
CA ALA A 122 9.24 -2.43 -0.98
C ALA A 122 8.15 -1.72 -1.79
N ILE A 123 8.58 -0.98 -2.81
CA ILE A 123 7.68 -0.27 -3.73
C ILE A 123 8.11 -0.51 -5.18
N ASP A 124 7.15 -0.40 -6.09
CA ASP A 124 7.35 -0.38 -7.54
C ASP A 124 6.50 0.77 -8.10
N VAL A 125 7.15 1.66 -8.85
CA VAL A 125 6.58 2.93 -9.32
C VAL A 125 6.80 3.01 -10.82
N GLY A 126 5.81 3.54 -11.54
CA GLY A 126 5.96 3.88 -12.96
C GLY A 126 5.11 3.02 -13.90
N ALA A 127 4.33 2.06 -13.39
CA ALA A 127 3.42 1.32 -14.26
C ALA A 127 2.28 2.22 -14.76
N TYR A 128 1.88 1.99 -16.01
CA TYR A 128 0.87 2.79 -16.69
C TYR A 128 -0.51 2.63 -16.05
N GLY A 129 -1.29 3.71 -15.99
CA GLY A 129 -2.63 3.74 -15.38
C GLY A 129 -3.65 2.78 -16.00
N GLY A 130 -3.45 2.31 -17.23
CA GLY A 130 -4.30 1.30 -17.86
C GLY A 130 -4.08 -0.13 -17.35
N GLU A 131 -3.05 -0.40 -16.55
CA GLU A 131 -2.73 -1.75 -16.07
C GLU A 131 -3.41 -2.08 -14.72
N GLY A 132 -4.01 -3.27 -14.60
CA GLY A 132 -4.58 -3.77 -13.34
C GLY A 132 -3.55 -4.41 -12.40
N ASP A 133 -3.94 -4.65 -11.13
CA ASP A 133 -3.04 -5.11 -10.05
C ASP A 133 -2.15 -6.29 -10.42
N ALA A 134 -2.73 -7.36 -10.96
CA ALA A 134 -1.97 -8.57 -11.26
C ALA A 134 -0.96 -8.37 -12.41
N GLY A 135 -1.27 -7.48 -13.36
CA GLY A 135 -0.38 -7.12 -14.45
C GLY A 135 0.84 -6.37 -13.92
N VAL A 136 0.60 -5.32 -13.15
CA VAL A 136 1.64 -4.52 -12.49
C VAL A 136 2.47 -5.39 -11.54
N TYR A 137 1.82 -6.21 -10.71
CA TYR A 137 2.49 -7.13 -9.80
C TYR A 137 3.42 -8.10 -10.53
N SER A 138 2.96 -8.74 -11.61
CA SER A 138 3.76 -9.70 -12.37
C SER A 138 5.00 -9.08 -13.03
N LYS A 139 4.94 -7.79 -13.35
CA LYS A 139 6.06 -7.02 -13.94
C LYS A 139 6.98 -6.42 -12.89
N SER A 140 6.46 -6.15 -11.69
CA SER A 140 7.20 -5.52 -10.58
C SER A 140 8.43 -6.33 -10.18
N ASN A 141 9.46 -5.63 -9.71
CA ASN A 141 10.72 -6.27 -9.31
C ASN A 141 10.54 -7.23 -8.13
N PHE A 142 9.77 -6.85 -7.12
CA PHE A 142 9.49 -7.73 -5.99
C PHE A 142 8.52 -8.85 -6.37
N GLY A 143 7.53 -8.61 -7.25
CA GLY A 143 6.60 -9.66 -7.68
C GLY A 143 7.31 -10.79 -8.43
N LYS A 144 8.28 -10.46 -9.28
CA LYS A 144 9.19 -11.44 -9.92
C LYS A 144 10.00 -12.22 -8.89
N LYS A 145 10.56 -11.56 -7.87
CA LYS A 145 11.32 -12.23 -6.80
C LYS A 145 10.44 -13.15 -5.94
N ILE A 146 9.22 -12.74 -5.62
CA ILE A 146 8.26 -13.56 -4.88
C ILE A 146 7.89 -14.80 -5.70
N ALA A 147 7.57 -14.64 -6.98
CA ALA A 147 7.25 -15.75 -7.87
C ALA A 147 8.43 -16.73 -8.04
N ALA A 148 9.66 -16.23 -8.01
CA ALA A 148 10.88 -17.03 -8.07
C ALA A 148 11.34 -17.60 -6.71
N GLY A 149 10.64 -17.32 -5.61
CA GLY A 149 11.04 -17.74 -4.26
C GLY A 149 12.28 -17.04 -3.70
N SER A 150 12.77 -15.98 -4.35
CA SER A 150 13.99 -15.25 -4.00
C SER A 150 13.74 -13.94 -3.22
N PHE A 151 12.53 -13.78 -2.66
CA PHE A 151 12.18 -12.63 -1.82
C PHE A 151 12.47 -12.83 -0.32
N ASN A 152 13.22 -13.87 0.03
CA ASN A 152 13.64 -14.21 1.40
C ASN A 152 12.50 -14.42 2.38
N LEU A 153 11.31 -14.86 1.93
CA LEU A 153 10.23 -15.20 2.86
C LEU A 153 10.70 -16.32 3.80
N PRO A 154 10.41 -16.25 5.10
CA PRO A 154 10.86 -17.27 6.03
C PRO A 154 10.21 -18.63 5.74
N PRO A 155 10.87 -19.74 6.11
CA PRO A 155 10.29 -21.07 5.98
C PRO A 155 8.96 -21.16 6.75
N PRO A 156 8.11 -22.14 6.43
CA PRO A 156 6.86 -22.35 7.15
C PRO A 156 7.06 -22.42 8.67
N ALA A 157 6.13 -21.83 9.43
CA ALA A 157 6.14 -21.78 10.88
C ALA A 157 4.81 -22.28 11.45
N VAL A 158 4.87 -22.83 12.66
CA VAL A 158 3.69 -23.36 13.34
C VAL A 158 2.78 -22.22 13.75
N LEU A 159 1.48 -22.36 13.49
CA LEU A 159 0.50 -21.37 13.94
C LEU A 159 0.43 -21.37 15.47
N PRO A 160 0.30 -20.20 16.12
CA PRO A 160 0.26 -20.09 17.58
C PRO A 160 -0.78 -21.02 18.21
N ASN A 161 -0.44 -21.66 19.34
CA ASN A 161 -1.33 -22.58 20.05
C ASN A 161 -1.82 -23.79 19.23
N THR A 162 -1.07 -24.19 18.20
CA THR A 162 -1.35 -25.40 17.41
C THR A 162 -0.06 -26.17 17.12
N THR A 163 -0.20 -27.31 16.43
CA THR A 163 0.90 -28.03 15.77
C THR A 163 0.88 -27.85 14.25
N THR A 164 -0.01 -26.99 13.74
CA THR A 164 -0.27 -26.82 12.32
C THR A 164 0.79 -25.93 11.68
N LEU A 165 1.61 -26.51 10.81
CA LEU A 165 2.61 -25.79 10.03
C LEU A 165 1.94 -25.03 8.88
N GLN A 166 2.25 -23.74 8.71
CA GLN A 166 1.76 -22.93 7.60
C GLN A 166 2.86 -22.02 7.03
N PRO A 167 2.83 -21.71 5.72
CA PRO A 167 3.79 -20.81 5.11
C PRO A 167 3.66 -19.39 5.66
N HIS A 168 4.71 -18.60 5.47
CA HIS A 168 4.64 -17.16 5.61
C HIS A 168 3.94 -16.54 4.40
N VAL A 169 3.02 -15.61 4.65
CA VAL A 169 2.11 -15.07 3.65
C VAL A 169 2.16 -13.55 3.54
N ILE A 170 1.73 -13.05 2.39
CA ILE A 170 1.46 -11.66 2.07
C ILE A 170 -0.05 -11.53 1.86
N LEU A 171 -0.66 -10.48 2.41
CA LEU A 171 -2.10 -10.24 2.26
C LEU A 171 -2.36 -9.28 1.10
N GLY A 172 -2.98 -9.75 0.04
CA GLY A 172 -3.46 -8.95 -1.08
C GLY A 172 -4.98 -8.84 -1.10
N ASP A 173 -5.50 -7.86 -1.85
CA ASP A 173 -6.92 -7.76 -2.13
C ASP A 173 -7.42 -8.84 -3.12
N SER A 174 -8.69 -8.72 -3.54
CA SER A 174 -9.32 -9.68 -4.44
C SER A 174 -8.72 -9.69 -5.86
N ALA A 175 -8.02 -8.63 -6.28
CA ALA A 175 -7.42 -8.49 -7.60
C ALA A 175 -6.11 -9.28 -7.75
N PHE A 176 -5.44 -9.62 -6.66
CA PHE A 176 -4.26 -10.49 -6.67
C PHE A 176 -4.63 -11.96 -6.89
N THR A 177 -3.69 -12.72 -7.45
CA THR A 177 -3.84 -14.18 -7.58
C THR A 177 -3.56 -14.86 -6.25
N LEU A 178 -4.43 -15.77 -5.83
CA LEU A 178 -4.22 -16.58 -4.64
C LEU A 178 -3.10 -17.61 -4.92
N THR A 179 -2.02 -17.55 -4.14
CA THR A 179 -0.89 -18.49 -4.15
C THR A 179 -0.62 -18.98 -2.72
N GLU A 180 0.32 -19.90 -2.52
CA GLU A 180 0.68 -20.35 -1.17
C GLU A 180 1.25 -19.23 -0.28
N ASN A 181 1.88 -18.22 -0.88
CA ASN A 181 2.42 -17.05 -0.16
C ASN A 181 1.61 -15.76 -0.36
N MET A 182 0.56 -15.75 -1.18
CA MET A 182 -0.30 -14.57 -1.41
C MET A 182 -1.75 -14.92 -1.07
N MET A 183 -2.22 -14.44 0.08
CA MET A 183 -3.57 -14.68 0.58
C MET A 183 -4.51 -13.55 0.17
N LYS A 184 -5.74 -13.91 -0.23
CA LYS A 184 -6.80 -12.95 -0.56
C LYS A 184 -8.13 -13.33 0.10
N PRO A 185 -9.06 -12.37 0.28
CA PRO A 185 -10.37 -12.67 0.84
C PRO A 185 -11.15 -13.68 -0.02
N TYR A 186 -12.08 -14.39 0.59
CA TYR A 186 -13.11 -15.14 -0.14
C TYR A 186 -14.08 -14.14 -0.80
N PRO A 187 -14.73 -14.52 -1.92
CA PRO A 187 -15.78 -13.73 -2.53
C PRO A 187 -16.87 -13.31 -1.52
N GLN A 188 -17.36 -12.07 -1.67
CA GLN A 188 -18.34 -11.50 -0.74
C GLN A 188 -19.63 -12.33 -0.63
N THR A 189 -20.05 -12.94 -1.73
CA THR A 189 -21.21 -13.84 -1.80
C THR A 189 -21.09 -15.05 -0.87
N LEU A 190 -19.88 -15.55 -0.64
CA LEU A 190 -19.63 -16.67 0.28
C LEU A 190 -19.56 -16.21 1.73
N SER A 191 -18.99 -15.03 2.00
CA SER A 191 -18.96 -14.49 3.38
C SER A 191 -20.34 -14.07 3.89
N ALA A 192 -21.27 -13.73 2.99
CA ALA A 192 -22.65 -13.44 3.36
C ALA A 192 -23.35 -14.69 3.93
N SER A 193 -23.11 -15.86 3.34
CA SER A 193 -23.77 -17.12 3.75
C SER A 193 -23.01 -17.90 4.84
N ASP A 194 -21.68 -17.77 4.94
CA ASP A 194 -20.85 -18.54 5.88
C ASP A 194 -20.13 -17.62 6.87
N THR A 195 -20.45 -17.76 8.16
CA THR A 195 -19.86 -16.97 9.25
C THR A 195 -18.37 -17.26 9.45
N THR A 196 -17.92 -18.48 9.15
CA THR A 196 -16.51 -18.85 9.26
C THR A 196 -15.68 -18.15 8.19
N ILE A 197 -16.23 -18.02 6.98
CA ILE A 197 -15.66 -17.24 5.89
C ILE A 197 -15.69 -15.75 6.23
N ALA A 198 -16.79 -15.24 6.79
CA ALA A 198 -16.88 -13.86 7.25
C ALA A 198 -15.80 -13.53 8.30
N ALA A 199 -15.55 -14.43 9.25
CA ALA A 199 -14.48 -14.27 10.25
C ALA A 199 -13.10 -14.18 9.60
N TYR A 200 -12.77 -15.09 8.67
CA TYR A 200 -11.52 -15.01 7.93
C TYR A 200 -11.40 -13.70 7.13
N ASN A 201 -12.44 -13.33 6.37
CA ASN A 201 -12.44 -12.11 5.56
C ASN A 201 -12.22 -10.87 6.43
N TYR A 202 -12.89 -10.81 7.59
CA TYR A 202 -12.70 -9.71 8.53
C TYR A 202 -11.25 -9.65 9.04
N ARG A 203 -10.66 -10.78 9.43
CA ARG A 203 -9.27 -10.85 9.91
C ARG A 203 -8.26 -10.48 8.83
N HIS A 204 -8.47 -10.97 7.62
CA HIS A 204 -7.68 -10.64 6.44
C HIS A 204 -7.76 -9.13 6.16
N CYS A 205 -8.96 -8.58 6.02
CA CYS A 205 -9.16 -7.15 5.75
C CYS A 205 -8.58 -6.28 6.87
N ARG A 206 -8.77 -6.65 8.14
CA ARG A 206 -8.21 -5.92 9.30
C ARG A 206 -6.69 -5.84 9.26
N ALA A 207 -6.00 -6.92 8.90
CA ALA A 207 -4.55 -6.90 8.76
C ALA A 207 -4.10 -6.17 7.49
N ARG A 208 -4.81 -6.34 6.37
CA ARG A 208 -4.52 -5.64 5.11
C ARG A 208 -4.69 -4.13 5.21
N ARG A 209 -5.56 -3.62 6.09
CA ARG A 209 -5.77 -2.17 6.33
C ARG A 209 -4.48 -1.39 6.60
N THR A 210 -3.37 -2.04 6.97
CA THR A 210 -2.06 -1.38 7.06
C THR A 210 -1.65 -0.71 5.74
N THR A 211 -1.98 -1.28 4.58
CA THR A 211 -1.69 -0.65 3.28
C THR A 211 -2.50 0.62 3.08
N GLU A 212 -3.82 0.56 3.32
CA GLU A 212 -4.72 1.72 3.22
C GLU A 212 -4.30 2.83 4.17
N ASN A 213 -3.94 2.48 5.40
CA ASN A 213 -3.43 3.43 6.38
C ASN A 213 -2.09 4.03 5.94
N ALA A 214 -1.17 3.24 5.38
CA ALA A 214 0.12 3.75 4.90
C ALA A 214 -0.08 4.79 3.78
N PHE A 215 -0.94 4.50 2.79
CA PHE A 215 -1.26 5.47 1.74
C PHE A 215 -2.01 6.70 2.28
N GLY A 216 -2.95 6.51 3.21
CA GLY A 216 -3.66 7.62 3.85
C GLY A 216 -2.73 8.55 4.64
N ILE A 217 -1.77 7.99 5.37
CA ILE A 217 -0.75 8.77 6.09
C ILE A 217 0.18 9.48 5.09
N LEU A 218 0.60 8.79 4.03
CA LEU A 218 1.47 9.35 2.98
C LEU A 218 0.84 10.60 2.33
N SER A 219 -0.44 10.54 1.89
CA SER A 219 -1.10 11.68 1.25
C SER A 219 -1.31 12.86 2.19
N GLN A 220 -1.46 12.60 3.48
CA GLN A 220 -1.65 13.64 4.46
C GLN A 220 -0.38 14.41 4.78
N TYR A 221 0.76 13.72 4.88
CA TYR A 221 2.07 14.39 5.01
C TYR A 221 2.45 15.12 3.72
N PHE A 222 2.13 14.54 2.57
CA PHE A 222 2.51 15.06 1.26
C PHE A 222 1.27 15.43 0.45
N ARG A 223 0.79 16.66 0.61
CA ARG A 223 -0.41 17.15 -0.09
C ARG A 223 -0.23 17.29 -1.60
N ILE A 224 0.97 17.05 -2.13
CA ILE A 224 1.18 16.86 -3.57
C ILE A 224 0.25 15.80 -4.18
N TYR A 225 -0.22 14.83 -3.38
CA TYR A 225 -1.17 13.82 -3.82
C TYR A 225 -2.62 14.33 -3.91
N PHE A 226 -2.98 15.43 -3.24
CA PHE A 226 -4.36 15.94 -3.20
C PHE A 226 -4.82 16.54 -4.53
N THR A 227 -3.88 16.86 -5.42
CA THR A 227 -4.15 17.39 -6.76
C THR A 227 -3.37 16.61 -7.81
N PRO A 228 -3.81 16.55 -9.07
CA PRO A 228 -3.02 15.93 -10.14
C PRO A 228 -1.62 16.54 -10.23
N ILE A 229 -0.58 15.69 -10.22
CA ILE A 229 0.80 16.12 -10.33
C ILE A 229 1.03 16.74 -11.71
N GLY A 230 1.27 18.06 -11.74
CA GLY A 230 1.42 18.85 -12.96
C GLY A 230 2.83 18.84 -13.59
N VAL A 231 3.67 17.88 -13.23
CA VAL A 231 5.03 17.75 -13.77
C VAL A 231 4.99 16.98 -15.08
N LYS A 232 5.67 17.47 -16.11
CA LYS A 232 5.62 16.86 -17.45
C LYS A 232 6.59 15.68 -17.65
N ASN A 233 7.70 15.65 -16.92
CA ASN A 233 8.71 14.60 -17.05
C ASN A 233 8.31 13.41 -16.17
N ALA A 234 8.13 12.24 -16.78
CA ALA A 234 7.70 11.02 -16.11
C ALA A 234 8.68 10.56 -15.01
N ASP A 235 9.99 10.60 -15.28
CA ASP A 235 11.01 10.21 -14.29
C ASP A 235 10.91 11.06 -13.00
N THR A 236 10.60 12.34 -13.15
CA THR A 236 10.40 13.25 -12.01
C THR A 236 9.15 12.90 -11.23
N ILE A 237 8.07 12.46 -11.90
CA ILE A 237 6.85 11.97 -11.22
C ILE A 237 7.20 10.71 -10.42
N ASP A 238 7.92 9.76 -11.02
CA ASP A 238 8.32 8.53 -10.34
C ASP A 238 9.22 8.84 -9.15
N ASP A 239 10.17 9.76 -9.30
CA ASP A 239 11.04 10.22 -8.23
C ASP A 239 10.28 10.96 -7.11
N ILE A 240 9.23 11.73 -7.42
CA ILE A 240 8.33 12.33 -6.41
C ILE A 240 7.69 11.22 -5.57
N ILE A 241 7.11 10.22 -6.23
CA ILE A 241 6.42 9.12 -5.57
C ILE A 241 7.40 8.32 -4.72
N PHE A 242 8.54 7.96 -5.29
CA PHE A 242 9.58 7.18 -4.60
C PHE A 242 10.14 7.94 -3.39
N ALA A 243 10.50 9.22 -3.57
CA ALA A 243 11.07 10.03 -2.50
C ALA A 243 10.08 10.25 -1.35
N THR A 244 8.80 10.50 -1.63
CA THR A 244 7.79 10.64 -0.57
C THR A 244 7.56 9.34 0.20
N CYS A 245 7.63 8.17 -0.44
CA CYS A 245 7.62 6.88 0.27
C CYS A 245 8.85 6.69 1.20
N LEU A 246 10.04 7.12 0.78
CA LEU A 246 11.24 7.09 1.62
C LEU A 246 11.11 8.05 2.81
N LEU A 247 10.65 9.28 2.57
CA LEU A 247 10.43 10.27 3.62
C LEU A 247 9.34 9.81 4.59
N HIS A 248 8.28 9.16 4.11
CA HIS A 248 7.27 8.53 4.95
C HIS A 248 7.90 7.51 5.92
N ASN A 249 8.72 6.58 5.42
CA ASN A 249 9.41 5.62 6.29
C ASN A 249 10.28 6.31 7.35
N MET A 250 11.02 7.35 6.96
CA MET A 250 11.83 8.15 7.89
C MET A 250 10.98 8.80 8.98
N LEU A 251 9.82 9.37 8.63
CA LEU A 251 8.88 9.96 9.59
C LEU A 251 8.29 8.91 10.53
N ARG A 252 7.96 7.72 10.01
CA ARG A 252 7.50 6.57 10.82
C ARG A 252 8.56 6.11 11.82
N ASP A 253 9.82 6.03 11.40
CA ASP A 253 10.94 5.65 12.28
C ASP A 253 11.23 6.67 13.37
N SER A 254 11.07 7.95 13.05
CA SER A 254 11.22 9.05 14.01
C SER A 254 10.12 9.05 15.08
N LYS A 255 9.11 8.16 14.96
CA LYS A 255 7.90 8.11 15.80
C LYS A 255 7.26 9.48 15.98
N ILE A 256 7.43 10.37 15.00
CA ILE A 256 6.80 11.68 15.02
C ILE A 256 5.31 11.36 15.00
N PRO A 257 4.58 11.75 16.07
CA PRO A 257 3.14 11.60 16.06
C PRO A 257 2.67 12.25 14.77
N TYR A 258 1.84 11.52 14.03
CA TYR A 258 1.00 12.21 13.08
C TYR A 258 0.35 13.39 13.82
N PRO A 259 0.13 14.57 13.22
CA PRO A 259 -0.62 15.63 13.87
C PRO A 259 -1.95 15.04 14.37
N GLU A 260 -1.99 14.63 15.63
CA GLU A 260 -3.01 13.72 16.15
C GLU A 260 -4.34 14.47 16.20
N GLU A 261 -5.41 13.78 15.80
CA GLU A 261 -6.71 13.87 16.45
C GLU A 261 -7.52 15.18 16.39
N ASN A 262 -7.13 16.18 15.60
CA ASN A 262 -8.10 17.18 15.14
C ASN A 262 -8.75 16.72 13.82
N THR A 263 -9.52 15.64 13.88
CA THR A 263 -10.37 15.16 12.76
C THR A 263 -11.36 16.22 12.27
N HIS A 264 -11.55 17.31 13.02
CA HIS A 264 -12.40 18.43 12.64
C HIS A 264 -11.72 19.53 11.81
N SER A 265 -10.39 19.54 11.68
CA SER A 265 -9.67 20.63 10.98
C SER A 265 -8.75 20.20 9.83
N ASN A 266 -8.46 18.91 9.68
CA ASN A 266 -7.78 18.44 8.47
C ASN A 266 -8.79 18.35 7.33
N PRO A 267 -8.50 18.93 6.15
CA PRO A 267 -9.37 18.76 5.00
C PRO A 267 -9.52 17.27 4.70
N PRO A 268 -10.74 16.81 4.35
CA PRO A 268 -10.95 15.43 3.97
C PRO A 268 -10.02 15.09 2.80
N ILE A 269 -9.42 13.89 2.84
CA ILE A 269 -8.63 13.38 1.72
C ILE A 269 -9.56 13.37 0.49
N PRO A 270 -9.24 14.08 -0.60
CA PRO A 270 -10.06 14.05 -1.80
C PRO A 270 -10.30 12.60 -2.24
N ALA A 271 -11.54 12.24 -2.55
CA ALA A 271 -11.98 10.86 -2.79
C ALA A 271 -11.16 10.11 -3.87
N GLU A 272 -10.45 10.84 -4.74
CA GLU A 272 -9.66 10.31 -5.85
C GLU A 272 -8.14 10.39 -5.64
N THR A 273 -7.66 10.82 -4.47
CA THR A 273 -6.23 11.00 -4.15
C THR A 273 -5.42 9.73 -4.42
N PHE A 274 -5.96 8.59 -3.99
CA PHE A 274 -5.40 7.26 -4.20
C PHE A 274 -6.53 6.29 -4.53
N SER A 275 -6.81 6.11 -5.82
CA SER A 275 -7.77 5.07 -6.23
C SER A 275 -7.13 3.69 -6.22
N PRO A 276 -7.86 2.64 -5.81
CA PRO A 276 -7.41 1.27 -6.01
C PRO A 276 -7.26 0.97 -7.50
N LEU A 277 -6.41 0.00 -7.83
CA LEU A 277 -6.26 -0.50 -9.20
C LEU A 277 -7.49 -1.32 -9.63
N ALA A 278 -7.57 -1.60 -10.95
CA ALA A 278 -8.65 -2.40 -11.50
C ALA A 278 -8.45 -3.91 -11.20
N PRO A 279 -9.53 -4.65 -10.88
CA PRO A 279 -9.48 -6.09 -10.71
C PRO A 279 -8.96 -6.81 -11.97
N SER A 280 -8.05 -7.77 -11.81
CA SER A 280 -7.55 -8.59 -12.92
C SER A 280 -8.38 -9.87 -13.13
N GLN A 281 -8.27 -10.48 -14.31
CA GLN A 281 -8.88 -11.78 -14.59
C GLN A 281 -8.32 -12.86 -13.64
N ASN A 282 -9.23 -13.50 -12.88
CA ASN A 282 -8.89 -14.53 -11.91
C ASN A 282 -8.23 -15.75 -12.59
N ARG A 283 -6.91 -15.90 -12.44
CA ARG A 283 -6.26 -17.20 -12.65
C ARG A 283 -6.78 -18.19 -11.61
N ARG A 284 -7.11 -19.41 -12.04
CA ARG A 284 -7.55 -20.47 -11.12
C ARG A 284 -6.42 -20.79 -10.14
N PRO A 285 -6.62 -20.62 -8.82
CA PRO A 285 -5.57 -20.91 -7.85
C PRO A 285 -5.35 -22.41 -7.71
N SER A 286 -4.11 -22.79 -7.36
CA SER A 286 -3.74 -24.19 -7.11
C SER A 286 -4.51 -24.76 -5.91
N PHE A 287 -4.60 -26.09 -5.86
CA PHE A 287 -5.20 -26.78 -4.71
C PHE A 287 -4.43 -26.45 -3.41
N ALA A 288 -3.09 -26.42 -3.45
CA ALA A 288 -2.24 -26.05 -2.33
C ALA A 288 -2.54 -24.64 -1.81
N ALA A 289 -2.68 -23.65 -2.70
CA ALA A 289 -3.00 -22.28 -2.32
C ALA A 289 -4.38 -22.15 -1.65
N ARG A 290 -5.38 -22.92 -2.13
CA ARG A 290 -6.70 -22.99 -1.49
C ARG A 290 -6.61 -23.64 -0.11
N HIS A 291 -5.82 -24.71 0.02
CA HIS A 291 -5.63 -25.42 1.27
C HIS A 291 -4.99 -24.52 2.34
N VAL A 292 -3.93 -23.78 2.01
CA VAL A 292 -3.31 -22.80 2.92
C VAL A 292 -4.35 -21.81 3.47
N ARG A 293 -5.15 -21.22 2.58
CA ARG A 293 -6.21 -20.28 2.97
C ARG A 293 -7.26 -20.94 3.88
N GLU A 294 -7.66 -22.16 3.55
CA GLU A 294 -8.63 -22.92 4.33
C GLU A 294 -8.10 -23.23 5.74
N VAL A 295 -6.81 -23.55 5.88
CA VAL A 295 -6.18 -23.77 7.19
C VAL A 295 -6.17 -22.49 8.03
N PHE A 296 -5.86 -21.32 7.43
CA PHE A 296 -5.98 -20.04 8.14
C PHE A 296 -7.44 -19.75 8.55
N LYS A 297 -8.41 -20.02 7.67
CA LYS A 297 -9.84 -19.88 7.98
C LYS A 297 -10.21 -20.74 9.19
N ASP A 298 -9.83 -22.02 9.18
CA ASP A 298 -10.10 -22.95 10.27
C ASP A 298 -9.43 -22.49 11.57
N TYR A 299 -8.18 -22.04 11.50
CA TYR A 299 -7.45 -21.53 12.65
C TYR A 299 -8.17 -20.36 13.34
N PHE A 300 -8.68 -19.39 12.57
CA PHE A 300 -9.41 -18.24 13.15
C PHE A 300 -10.77 -18.61 13.74
N ASN A 301 -11.32 -19.77 13.38
CA ASN A 301 -12.61 -20.24 13.88
C ASN A 301 -12.48 -21.29 15.01
N LYS A 302 -11.28 -21.84 15.24
CA LYS A 302 -10.96 -22.74 16.36
C LYS A 302 -10.44 -21.98 17.57
N ASP A 303 -10.49 -22.60 18.74
CA ASP A 303 -10.09 -21.96 20.01
C ASP A 303 -8.66 -21.42 20.02
N ALA A 304 -7.74 -22.04 19.25
CA ALA A 304 -6.35 -21.62 19.16
C ALA A 304 -6.16 -20.21 18.56
N GLY A 305 -7.00 -19.82 17.59
CA GLY A 305 -6.86 -18.56 16.84
C GLY A 305 -8.04 -17.59 16.95
N ARG A 306 -9.16 -18.05 17.51
CA ARG A 306 -10.37 -17.24 17.74
C ARG A 306 -10.10 -16.12 18.72
N VAL A 307 -10.65 -14.93 18.44
CA VAL A 307 -10.63 -13.79 19.36
C VAL A 307 -12.04 -13.43 19.83
N GLY A 308 -12.17 -12.98 21.08
CA GLY A 308 -13.48 -12.75 21.70
C GLY A 308 -14.36 -11.70 21.00
N TRP A 309 -13.76 -10.76 20.27
CA TRP A 309 -14.50 -9.68 19.61
C TRP A 309 -15.00 -10.01 18.20
N GLN A 310 -14.53 -11.09 17.54
CA GLN A 310 -14.77 -11.28 16.09
C GLN A 310 -16.24 -11.50 15.74
N ASN A 311 -16.98 -12.28 16.54
CA ASN A 311 -18.38 -12.60 16.27
C ASN A 311 -19.27 -11.36 16.39
N ASN A 312 -18.99 -10.49 17.36
CA ASN A 312 -19.75 -9.26 17.56
C ASN A 312 -19.64 -8.32 16.36
N ILE A 313 -18.46 -8.26 15.72
CA ILE A 313 -18.24 -7.38 14.57
C ILE A 313 -18.91 -7.96 13.32
N ILE A 314 -18.80 -9.27 13.09
CA ILE A 314 -19.44 -9.95 11.95
C ILE A 314 -20.95 -9.76 12.00
N ASN A 315 -21.56 -9.91 13.18
CA ASN A 315 -22.99 -9.73 13.35
C ASN A 315 -23.41 -8.29 13.06
N ARG A 316 -22.68 -7.28 13.57
CA ARG A 316 -22.97 -5.86 13.29
C ARG A 316 -22.92 -5.52 11.80
N THR A 317 -21.94 -6.06 11.06
CA THR A 317 -21.84 -5.81 9.62
C THR A 317 -22.96 -6.46 8.82
N ARG A 318 -23.50 -7.60 9.25
CA ARG A 318 -24.62 -8.28 8.56
C ARG A 318 -25.95 -7.54 8.72
N TYR A 319 -26.27 -7.09 9.94
CA TYR A 319 -27.52 -6.35 10.18
C TYR A 319 -27.59 -5.02 9.40
N HIS A 320 -26.44 -4.40 9.14
CA HIS A 320 -26.40 -3.13 8.39
C HIS A 320 -26.66 -3.32 6.88
N ASP A 321 -26.28 -4.47 6.31
CA ASP A 321 -26.52 -4.81 4.91
C ASP A 321 -27.99 -5.23 4.67
N ASP A 322 -28.63 -5.87 5.66
CA ASP A 322 -30.05 -6.29 5.57
C ASP A 322 -31.02 -5.09 5.58
N GLU A 323 -30.75 -4.03 6.35
CA GLU A 323 -31.55 -2.79 6.37
C GLU A 323 -31.43 -1.95 5.08
N LEU A 324 -30.34 -2.11 4.32
CA LEU A 324 -30.14 -1.45 3.02
C LEU A 324 -30.74 -2.26 1.85
N SER A 325 -31.00 -3.55 2.03
CA SER A 325 -31.62 -4.42 1.02
C SER A 325 -33.16 -4.46 1.10
N SER A 326 -33.74 -3.84 2.13
CA SER A 326 -35.17 -3.85 2.43
C SER A 326 -35.88 -2.50 2.20
N ASN A 327 -35.22 -1.55 1.51
CA ASN A 327 -35.82 -0.27 1.06
C ASN A 327 -35.78 -0.11 -0.46
#